data_AF-A0A0F9BM59-F1
#
_entry.id   AF-A0A0F9BM59-F1
#
_cell.length_a   1.000
_cell.length_b   1.000
_cell.length_c   1.000
_cell.angle_alpha   90.00
_cell.angle_beta   90.00
_cell.angle_gamma   90.00
#
_symmetry.space_group_name_H-M   'P 1'
#
loop_
_entity.id
_entity.type
_entity.pdbx_description
1 polymer ?
#
loop_
_entity_poly.entity_id
_entity_poly.type
_entity_poly.pdbx_seq_one_letter_code
_entity_poly.pdbx_strand_id
1 'polypeptide(L)'
;MTEMKATRDGYGEALVELGKTDPRVVVLGADLTDSTRTLWFAEKFPERFFQIGIAEQDMLNTAAGLSLTGKIPFVSTYGVFVAGRAWDQIRTTICYTNLNVKLIYHQKLHLGLMFKFL
;
A
#
# COMPACT_ATOMS: atom_id res chain seq x y z
N MET A 1 -16.63 -13.13 -23.93
CA MET A 1 -17.01 -11.90 -23.21
C MET A 1 -15.93 -11.65 -22.17
N THR A 2 -15.32 -10.46 -22.14
CA THR A 2 -14.32 -10.12 -21.12
C THR A 2 -15.04 -9.88 -19.80
N GLU A 3 -14.71 -10.66 -18.78
CA GLU A 3 -15.28 -10.52 -17.44
C GLU A 3 -14.72 -9.26 -16.77
N MET A 4 -15.58 -8.33 -16.37
CA MET A 4 -15.17 -7.10 -15.67
C MET A 4 -14.94 -7.41 -14.19
N LYS A 5 -13.67 -7.51 -13.79
CA LYS A 5 -13.27 -7.64 -12.38
C LYS A 5 -13.14 -6.26 -11.70
N ALA A 6 -13.32 -6.23 -10.38
CA ALA A 6 -13.05 -5.01 -9.62
C ALA A 6 -11.54 -4.70 -9.64
N THR A 7 -11.18 -3.42 -9.74
CA THR A 7 -9.77 -2.99 -9.78
C THR A 7 -8.97 -3.43 -8.55
N ARG A 8 -9.64 -3.52 -7.39
CA ARG A 8 -9.05 -4.06 -6.16
C ARG A 8 -8.68 -5.53 -6.25
N ASP A 9 -9.43 -6.33 -7.00
CA ASP A 9 -9.14 -7.75 -7.16
C ASP A 9 -7.91 -7.90 -8.06
N GLY A 10 -7.84 -7.13 -9.16
CA GLY A 10 -6.62 -7.05 -9.97
C GLY A 10 -5.39 -6.57 -9.19
N TYR A 11 -5.58 -5.62 -8.26
CA TYR A 11 -4.50 -5.15 -7.37
C TYR A 11 -4.01 -6.26 -6.42
N GLY A 12 -4.91 -6.98 -5.76
CA GLY A 12 -4.54 -8.09 -4.88
C GLY A 12 -3.84 -9.22 -5.63
N GLU A 13 -4.35 -9.61 -6.80
CA GLU A 13 -3.73 -10.60 -7.69
C GLU A 13 -2.30 -10.14 -8.09
N ALA A 14 -2.16 -8.89 -8.54
CA ALA A 14 -0.87 -8.34 -8.96
C ALA A 14 0.15 -8.22 -7.81
N LEU A 15 -0.29 -7.85 -6.60
CA LEU A 15 0.58 -7.83 -5.42
C LEU A 15 1.15 -9.21 -5.11
N VAL A 16 0.32 -10.24 -5.19
CA VAL A 16 0.74 -11.62 -4.94
C VAL A 16 1.78 -12.06 -5.97
N GLU A 17 1.54 -11.81 -7.26
CA GLU A 17 2.53 -12.14 -8.31
C GLU A 17 3.82 -11.34 -8.16
N LEU A 18 3.73 -10.07 -7.78
CA LEU A 18 4.89 -9.24 -7.50
C LEU A 18 5.66 -9.75 -6.27
N GLY A 19 4.96 -10.21 -5.23
CA GLY A 19 5.56 -10.81 -4.06
C GLY A 19 6.35 -12.09 -4.36
N LYS A 20 5.90 -12.89 -5.34
CA LYS A 20 6.64 -14.09 -5.78
C LYS A 20 7.94 -13.74 -6.51
N THR A 21 7.98 -12.63 -7.21
CA THR A 21 9.08 -12.26 -8.12
C THR A 21 10.10 -11.32 -7.50
N ASP A 22 9.70 -10.50 -6.52
CA ASP A 22 10.59 -9.59 -5.80
C ASP A 22 10.48 -9.77 -4.27
N PRO A 23 11.51 -10.32 -3.59
CA PRO A 23 11.52 -10.52 -2.14
C PRO A 23 11.63 -9.20 -1.34
N ARG A 24 11.94 -8.08 -2.02
CA ARG A 24 11.99 -6.75 -1.39
C ARG A 24 10.59 -6.16 -1.18
N VAL A 25 9.59 -6.67 -1.89
CA VAL A 25 8.22 -6.17 -1.80
C VAL A 25 7.62 -6.58 -0.46
N VAL A 26 7.10 -5.58 0.23
CA VAL A 26 6.40 -5.70 1.51
C VAL A 26 5.10 -4.92 1.44
N VAL A 27 4.08 -5.39 2.15
CA VAL A 27 2.75 -4.76 2.15
C VAL A 27 2.41 -4.30 3.55
N LEU A 28 1.96 -3.05 3.67
CA LEU A 28 1.49 -2.46 4.91
C LEU A 28 -0.01 -2.19 4.76
N GLY A 29 -0.79 -2.78 5.65
CA GLY A 29 -2.24 -2.63 5.71
C GLY A 29 -2.68 -1.91 6.98
N ALA A 30 -3.78 -1.18 6.86
CA ALA A 30 -4.59 -0.74 8.00
C ALA A 30 -5.62 -1.81 8.37
N ASP A 31 -6.55 -1.54 9.30
CA ASP A 31 -7.67 -2.44 9.64
C ASP A 31 -8.75 -2.53 8.54
N LEU A 32 -8.31 -2.69 7.29
CA LEU A 32 -9.07 -2.64 6.03
C LEU A 32 -8.54 -3.69 5.03
N THR A 33 -7.86 -4.72 5.51
CA THR A 33 -7.03 -5.60 4.68
C THR A 33 -7.82 -6.56 3.81
N ASP A 34 -9.03 -6.93 4.23
CA ASP A 34 -9.96 -7.68 3.40
C ASP A 34 -10.54 -6.80 2.27
N SER A 35 -10.94 -5.57 2.59
CA SER A 35 -11.61 -4.68 1.63
C SER A 35 -10.67 -4.18 0.52
N THR A 36 -9.38 -4.06 0.84
CA THR A 36 -8.29 -3.65 -0.08
C THR A 36 -7.63 -4.83 -0.81
N ARG A 37 -8.06 -6.07 -0.53
CA ARG A 37 -7.50 -7.31 -1.10
C ARG A 37 -6.03 -7.58 -0.79
N THR A 38 -5.45 -6.88 0.19
CA THR A 38 -4.09 -7.16 0.67
C THR A 38 -4.01 -8.43 1.52
N LEU A 39 -5.15 -8.93 2.01
CA LEU A 39 -5.23 -10.20 2.75
C LEU A 39 -4.63 -11.36 1.95
N TRP A 40 -4.82 -11.40 0.63
CA TRP A 40 -4.25 -12.44 -0.24
C TRP A 40 -2.71 -12.44 -0.24
N PHE A 41 -2.10 -11.26 -0.09
CA PHE A 41 -0.64 -11.16 0.08
C PHE A 41 -0.23 -11.65 1.47
N ALA A 42 -0.98 -11.27 2.52
CA ALA A 42 -0.73 -11.68 3.90
C ALA A 42 -0.78 -13.21 4.07
N GLU A 43 -1.73 -13.88 3.41
CA GLU A 43 -1.87 -15.34 3.45
C GLU A 43 -0.69 -16.08 2.80
N LYS A 44 -0.10 -15.50 1.74
CA LYS A 44 1.03 -16.12 1.01
C LYS A 44 2.40 -15.74 1.54
N PHE A 45 2.53 -14.52 2.07
CA PHE A 45 3.80 -13.94 2.53
C PHE A 45 3.61 -13.25 3.89
N PRO A 46 3.22 -13.99 4.94
CA PRO A 46 2.90 -13.41 6.24
C PRO A 46 4.08 -12.65 6.86
N GLU A 47 5.32 -13.07 6.59
CA GLU A 47 6.54 -12.42 7.06
C GLU A 47 6.86 -11.09 6.36
N ARG A 48 6.14 -10.76 5.27
CA ARG A 48 6.29 -9.52 4.49
C ARG A 48 5.04 -8.65 4.49
N PHE A 49 4.08 -8.99 5.34
CA PHE A 49 2.85 -8.25 5.53
C PHE A 49 2.80 -7.65 6.93
N PHE A 50 2.55 -6.35 7.02
CA PHE A 50 2.51 -5.61 8.27
C PHE A 50 1.14 -4.98 8.48
N GLN A 51 0.41 -5.45 9.50
CA GLN A 51 -0.85 -4.86 9.93
C GLN A 51 -0.57 -3.80 11.00
N ILE A 52 -0.92 -2.55 10.71
CA ILE A 52 -0.63 -1.38 11.57
C ILE A 52 -1.92 -0.74 12.13
N GLY A 53 -3.08 -1.37 11.91
CA GLY A 53 -4.36 -0.95 12.49
C GLY A 53 -4.83 0.41 11.94
N ILE A 54 -5.47 1.23 12.78
CA ILE A 54 -6.04 2.55 12.39
C ILE A 54 -5.02 3.69 12.60
N ALA A 55 -3.73 3.41 12.34
CA ALA A 55 -2.63 4.32 12.56
C ALA A 55 -1.92 4.67 11.24
N GLU A 56 -2.62 5.32 10.31
CA GLU A 56 -2.07 5.57 8.96
C GLU A 56 -0.82 6.45 8.97
N GLN A 57 -0.70 7.38 9.91
CA GLN A 57 0.50 8.21 10.06
C GLN A 57 1.73 7.35 10.37
N ASP A 58 1.60 6.43 11.33
CA ASP A 58 2.67 5.51 11.71
C ASP A 58 2.96 4.50 10.60
N MET A 59 1.93 4.04 9.90
CA MET A 59 2.07 3.17 8.74
C MET A 59 2.92 3.82 7.63
N LEU A 60 2.71 5.11 7.36
CA LEU A 60 3.48 5.83 6.34
C LEU A 60 4.94 6.05 6.77
N ASN A 61 5.18 6.34 8.04
CA ASN A 61 6.55 6.47 8.57
C ASN A 61 7.28 5.12 8.61
N THR A 62 6.59 4.05 8.95
CA THR A 62 7.12 2.69 8.90
C THR A 62 7.47 2.31 7.46
N ALA A 63 6.61 2.63 6.50
CA ALA A 63 6.92 2.45 5.07
C ALA A 63 8.14 3.28 4.65
N ALA A 64 8.26 4.53 5.09
CA ALA A 64 9.45 5.35 4.84
C ALA A 64 10.73 4.66 5.34
N GLY A 65 10.73 4.19 6.59
CA GLY A 65 11.85 3.43 7.17
C GLY A 65 12.18 2.16 6.38
N LEU A 66 11.17 1.35 6.04
CA LEU A 66 11.35 0.14 5.24
C LEU A 66 11.97 0.44 3.87
N SER A 67 11.54 1.52 3.21
CA SER A 67 12.11 1.93 1.92
C SER A 67 13.60 2.27 1.99
N LEU A 68 14.05 2.86 3.11
CA LEU A 68 15.46 3.17 3.35
C LEU A 68 16.31 1.91 3.57
N THR A 69 15.71 0.81 4.02
CA THR A 69 16.39 -0.48 4.19
C THR A 69 16.44 -1.33 2.91
N GLY A 70 16.03 -0.78 1.76
CA GLY A 70 16.04 -1.47 0.47
C GLY A 70 14.79 -2.30 0.19
N LYS A 71 13.73 -2.19 1.02
CA LYS A 71 12.41 -2.77 0.73
C LYS A 71 11.61 -1.89 -0.23
N ILE A 72 10.58 -2.46 -0.83
CA ILE A 72 9.61 -1.77 -1.68
C ILE A 72 8.24 -1.85 -1.01
N PRO A 73 7.92 -0.91 -0.11
CA PRO A 73 6.67 -0.92 0.62
C PRO A 73 5.49 -0.47 -0.23
N PHE A 74 4.45 -1.30 -0.25
CA PHE A 74 3.11 -0.97 -0.73
C PHE A 74 2.21 -0.69 0.47
N VAL A 75 1.76 0.55 0.59
CA VAL A 75 0.86 0.98 1.65
C VAL A 75 -0.56 1.01 1.11
N SER A 76 -1.48 0.33 1.79
CA SER A 76 -2.85 0.13 1.34
C SER A 76 -3.86 0.59 2.39
N THR A 77 -4.65 1.61 2.05
CA THR A 77 -5.70 2.15 2.92
C THR A 77 -6.80 2.84 2.10
N TYR A 78 -7.75 3.52 2.75
CA TYR A 78 -8.72 4.37 2.06
C TYR A 78 -8.19 5.78 1.82
N GLY A 79 -8.56 6.35 0.68
CA GLY A 79 -8.00 7.62 0.24
C GLY A 79 -8.38 8.80 1.14
N VAL A 80 -9.48 8.72 1.90
CA VAL A 80 -9.83 9.71 2.93
C VAL A 80 -8.77 9.80 4.03
N PHE A 81 -8.15 8.67 4.40
CA PHE A 81 -7.13 8.64 5.45
C PHE A 81 -5.77 9.11 4.94
N VAL A 82 -5.46 8.84 3.68
CA VAL A 82 -4.27 9.38 2.99
C VAL A 82 -4.36 10.90 2.86
N ALA A 83 -5.49 11.43 2.39
CA ALA A 83 -5.68 12.86 2.15
C ALA A 83 -5.86 13.68 3.44
N GLY A 84 -6.44 13.09 4.48
CA GLY A 84 -6.66 13.76 5.76
C GLY A 84 -5.59 13.42 6.79
N ARG A 85 -5.61 12.18 7.30
CA ARG A 85 -4.86 11.78 8.49
C ARG A 85 -3.35 11.72 8.26
N ALA A 86 -2.90 11.13 7.15
CA ALA A 86 -1.48 10.86 6.87
C ALA A 86 -0.83 11.87 5.89
N TRP A 87 -1.51 12.96 5.57
CA TRP A 87 -1.06 13.94 4.57
C TRP A 87 0.32 14.51 4.89
N ASP A 88 0.56 14.87 6.15
CA ASP A 88 1.84 15.47 6.55
C ASP A 88 3.00 14.49 6.34
N GLN A 89 2.86 13.22 6.77
CA GLN A 89 3.89 12.19 6.60
C GLN A 89 4.19 11.93 5.11
N ILE A 90 3.16 11.93 4.26
CA ILE A 90 3.36 11.79 2.81
C ILE A 90 4.19 12.96 2.29
N ARG A 91 3.85 14.18 2.66
CA ARG A 91 4.51 15.39 2.17
C ARG A 91 5.94 15.53 2.69
N THR A 92 6.12 15.50 4.01
CA THR A 92 7.37 15.88 4.68
C THR A 92 8.35 14.72 4.78
N THR A 93 7.85 13.50 4.94
CA THR A 93 8.70 12.33 5.12
C THR A 93 8.96 11.65 3.78
N ILE A 94 7.92 11.28 3.03
CA ILE A 94 8.08 10.47 1.82
C ILE A 94 8.47 11.31 0.60
N CYS A 95 7.67 12.33 0.28
CA CYS A 95 7.87 13.12 -0.94
C CYS A 95 9.11 14.00 -0.85
N TYR A 96 9.30 14.73 0.26
CA TYR A 96 10.43 15.63 0.43
C TYR A 96 11.79 14.90 0.37
N THR A 97 11.88 13.70 0.95
CA THR A 97 13.11 12.89 0.93
C THR A 97 13.18 11.92 -0.25
N ASN A 98 12.18 11.97 -1.15
CA ASN A 98 12.10 11.18 -2.39
C ASN A 98 12.22 9.66 -2.17
N LEU A 99 11.47 9.13 -1.20
CA LEU A 99 11.50 7.71 -0.84
C LEU A 99 10.71 6.83 -1.79
N ASN A 100 11.14 5.57 -1.90
CA ASN A 100 10.48 4.57 -2.74
C ASN A 100 9.31 3.90 -2.01
N VAL A 101 8.22 4.65 -1.79
CA VAL A 101 6.98 4.14 -1.19
C VAL A 101 5.87 4.13 -2.25
N LYS A 102 5.11 3.03 -2.33
CA LYS A 102 3.96 2.90 -3.25
C LYS A 102 2.67 3.08 -2.46
N LEU A 103 1.97 4.18 -2.73
CA LEU A 103 0.72 4.55 -2.07
C LEU A 103 -0.47 4.09 -2.91
N ILE A 104 -1.21 3.11 -2.40
CA ILE A 104 -2.40 2.55 -3.03
C ILE A 104 -3.59 2.88 -2.14
N TYR A 105 -4.60 3.54 -2.71
CA TYR A 105 -5.77 3.90 -1.93
C TYR A 105 -7.07 3.62 -2.64
N HIS A 106 -8.02 3.06 -1.90
CA HIS A 106 -9.36 2.82 -2.41
C HIS A 106 -10.26 4.00 -2.03
N GLN A 107 -11.02 4.48 -3.00
CA GLN A 107 -12.13 5.39 -2.80
C GLN A 107 -13.41 4.67 -3.23
N LYS A 108 -14.56 5.04 -2.64
CA LYS A 108 -15.86 4.43 -2.94
C LYS A 108 -16.22 4.46 -4.44
N LEU A 109 -15.64 5.38 -5.21
CA LEU A 109 -15.80 5.47 -6.66
C LEU A 109 -14.76 4.64 -7.43
N HIS A 110 -13.47 4.69 -7.11
CA HIS A 110 -12.39 4.02 -7.86
C HIS A 110 -11.13 3.74 -7.01
N LEU A 111 -10.25 2.84 -7.48
CA LEU A 111 -8.90 2.66 -6.95
C LEU A 111 -8.02 3.81 -7.49
N GLY A 112 -7.48 4.60 -6.57
CA GLY A 112 -6.49 5.62 -6.89
C GLY A 112 -5.09 5.07 -6.65
N LEU A 113 -4.24 5.26 -7.65
CA LEU A 113 -2.83 4.92 -7.58
C LEU A 113 -2.04 6.20 -7.62
N MET A 114 -1.43 6.58 -6.49
CA MET A 114 -0.39 7.61 -6.53
C MET A 114 0.91 6.95 -6.99
N PHE A 115 1.05 6.82 -8.30
CA PHE A 115 2.38 6.88 -8.87
C PHE A 115 2.83 8.32 -8.84
N LYS A 116 4.01 8.53 -8.27
CA LYS A 116 4.87 9.72 -8.41
C LYS A 116 4.55 10.50 -9.69
N PHE A 117 3.72 11.54 -9.60
CA PHE A 117 3.72 12.66 -10.52
C PHE A 117 4.77 13.63 -9.98
N LEU A 118 5.98 13.50 -10.52
CA LEU A 118 6.83 14.66 -10.77
C LEU A 118 6.62 15.02 -12.25
#